data_AF-A0A2G2CY55-F1
#
_entry.id   AF-A0A2G2CY55-F1
#
_cell.length_a   1.000
_cell.length_b   1.000
_cell.length_c   1.000
_cell.angle_alpha   90.00
_cell.angle_beta   90.00
_cell.angle_gamma   90.00
#
_symmetry.space_group_name_H-M   'P 1'
#
loop_
_entity.id
_entity.type
_entity.pdbx_description
1 polymer ?
#
loop_
_entity_poly.entity_id
_entity_poly.type
_entity_poly.pdbx_seq_one_letter_code
_entity_poly.pdbx_strand_id
1 'polypeptide(L)'
;MSHPASSASPAAPAEGIIQPARKPRFTAFLTAIGAIVLIGSEIWLAAIASVWALDGVLGLSTVGDLVMIAIVGPIALWATWMIAKLAISAELNPENAD
;
A
#
# COMPACT_ATOMS: atom_id res chain seq x y z
N MET A 1 -11.92 -12.92 -66.44
CA MET A 1 -10.52 -13.04 -66.02
C MET A 1 -10.37 -12.32 -64.68
N SER A 2 -10.12 -13.12 -63.63
CA SER A 2 -9.14 -12.90 -62.57
C SER A 2 -8.92 -11.50 -61.96
N HIS A 3 -9.43 -11.37 -60.74
CA HIS A 3 -8.92 -10.67 -59.55
C HIS A 3 -8.83 -9.12 -59.45
N PRO A 4 -9.28 -8.56 -58.30
CA PRO A 4 -8.89 -7.25 -57.79
C PRO A 4 -7.57 -7.35 -57.00
N ALA A 5 -6.76 -6.27 -57.00
CA ALA A 5 -5.61 -6.11 -56.11
C ALA A 5 -5.53 -4.63 -55.71
N SER A 6 -5.77 -4.31 -54.44
CA SER A 6 -4.74 -3.97 -53.43
C SER A 6 -4.29 -2.50 -53.56
N SER A 7 -4.21 -1.66 -52.52
CA SER A 7 -3.91 -1.91 -51.11
C SER A 7 -4.41 -0.73 -50.26
N ALA A 8 -4.73 -1.05 -49.01
CA ALA A 8 -5.14 -0.15 -47.94
C ALA A 8 -4.12 0.95 -47.63
N SER A 9 -4.67 2.11 -47.23
CA SER A 9 -3.96 3.27 -46.69
C SER A 9 -3.16 2.88 -45.44
N PRO A 10 -1.93 3.40 -45.24
CA PRO A 10 -1.14 3.10 -44.05
C PRO A 10 -1.77 3.78 -42.83
N ALA A 11 -2.17 2.95 -41.87
CA ALA A 11 -2.70 3.38 -40.58
C ALA A 11 -1.63 4.13 -39.76
N ALA A 12 -2.06 5.25 -39.19
CA ALA A 12 -1.37 6.00 -38.14
C ALA A 12 -1.39 5.21 -36.80
N PRO A 13 -0.64 5.65 -35.79
CA PRO A 13 0.22 4.83 -34.95
C PRO A 13 -0.54 3.83 -34.09
N ALA A 14 0.06 2.66 -33.91
CA ALA A 14 -0.23 1.82 -32.76
C ALA A 14 0.15 2.62 -31.51
N GLU A 15 -0.84 3.28 -30.90
CA GLU A 15 -0.88 3.44 -29.45
C GLU A 15 -0.79 2.03 -28.89
N GLY A 16 0.45 1.62 -28.64
CA GLY A 16 0.76 0.42 -27.89
C GLY A 16 0.07 0.59 -26.57
N ILE A 17 -1.11 -0.03 -26.47
CA ILE A 17 -1.71 -0.44 -25.21
C ILE A 17 -0.57 -1.18 -24.52
N ILE A 18 0.11 -0.51 -23.58
CA ILE A 18 0.96 -1.17 -22.62
C ILE A 18 -0.02 -2.05 -21.86
N GLN A 19 -0.21 -3.27 -22.34
CA GLN A 19 -1.00 -4.25 -21.62
C GLN A 19 -0.35 -4.33 -20.25
N PRO A 20 -1.08 -4.11 -19.15
CA PRO A 20 -0.53 -4.28 -17.82
C PRO A 20 -0.06 -5.73 -17.75
N ALA A 21 1.26 -5.89 -17.80
CA ALA A 21 1.89 -7.20 -17.72
C ALA A 21 1.35 -7.86 -16.46
N ARG A 22 0.61 -8.96 -16.60
CA ARG A 22 0.06 -9.72 -15.47
C ARG A 22 1.21 -9.99 -14.50
N LYS A 23 1.34 -9.14 -13.47
CA LYS A 23 2.38 -9.28 -12.47
C LYS A 23 2.13 -10.64 -11.82
N PRO A 24 3.17 -11.47 -11.65
CA PRO A 24 3.00 -12.70 -10.90
C PRO A 24 2.49 -12.31 -9.51
N ARG A 25 1.42 -12.96 -9.06
CA ARG A 25 0.75 -12.67 -7.77
C ARG A 25 1.73 -12.60 -6.58
N PHE A 26 2.87 -13.25 -6.72
CA PHE A 26 3.98 -13.19 -5.78
C PHE A 26 4.64 -11.80 -5.68
N THR A 27 4.89 -11.11 -6.80
CA THR A 27 5.48 -9.76 -6.79
C THR A 27 4.50 -8.73 -6.24
N ALA A 28 3.23 -8.82 -6.63
CA ALA A 28 2.12 -8.06 -6.05
C ALA A 28 2.07 -8.20 -4.52
N PHE A 29 2.11 -9.44 -4.03
CA PHE A 29 2.13 -9.73 -2.60
C PHE A 29 3.36 -9.15 -1.88
N LEU A 30 4.56 -9.25 -2.47
CA LEU A 30 5.77 -8.63 -1.92
C LEU A 30 5.66 -7.09 -1.89
N THR A 31 5.03 -6.48 -2.89
CA THR A 31 4.76 -5.03 -2.91
C THR A 31 3.80 -4.62 -1.80
N ALA A 32 2.71 -5.38 -1.59
CA ALA A 32 1.82 -5.15 -0.44
C ALA A 32 2.56 -5.29 0.90
N ILE A 33 3.38 -6.32 1.09
CA ILE A 33 4.19 -6.46 2.32
C ILE A 33 5.11 -5.25 2.51
N GLY A 34 5.80 -4.83 1.45
CA GLY A 34 6.67 -3.65 1.50
C GLY A 34 5.91 -2.38 1.92
N ALA A 35 4.74 -2.15 1.33
CA ALA A 35 3.89 -1.01 1.69
C ALA A 35 3.40 -1.08 3.14
N ILE A 36 2.97 -2.26 3.60
CA ILE A 36 2.54 -2.47 4.99
C ILE A 36 3.67 -2.19 5.96
N VAL A 37 4.88 -2.69 5.69
CA VAL A 37 6.05 -2.47 6.56
C VAL A 37 6.43 -1.00 6.57
N LEU A 38 6.50 -0.34 5.42
CA LEU A 38 6.89 1.07 5.33
C LEU A 38 5.92 1.96 6.14
N ILE A 39 4.63 1.86 5.84
CA ILE A 39 3.61 2.70 6.48
C ILE A 39 3.40 2.28 7.94
N GLY A 40 3.44 0.98 8.23
CA GLY A 40 3.38 0.45 9.59
C GLY A 40 4.52 0.96 10.46
N SER A 41 5.76 0.97 9.94
CA SER A 41 6.92 1.53 10.64
C SER A 41 6.72 3.01 10.96
N GLU A 42 6.18 3.80 10.04
CA GLU A 42 5.92 5.22 10.26
C GLU A 42 4.86 5.45 11.36
N ILE A 43 3.81 4.62 11.40
CA ILE A 43 2.80 4.65 12.47
C ILE A 43 3.43 4.34 13.82
N TRP A 44 4.25 3.29 13.91
CA TRP A 44 4.89 2.91 15.17
C TRP A 44 5.93 3.93 15.62
N LEU A 45 6.68 4.52 14.70
CA LEU A 45 7.58 5.64 15.01
C LEU A 45 6.80 6.84 15.54
N ALA A 46 5.70 7.22 14.91
CA ALA A 46 4.84 8.30 15.38
C ALA A 46 4.23 8.00 16.75
N ALA A 47 3.78 6.77 16.98
CA ALA A 47 3.24 6.32 18.26
C ALA A 47 4.28 6.41 19.38
N ILE A 48 5.49 5.88 19.15
CA ILE A 48 6.59 5.92 20.12
C ILE A 48 7.04 7.37 20.37
N ALA A 49 7.21 8.17 19.31
CA ALA A 49 7.58 9.57 19.44
C ALA A 49 6.53 10.37 20.23
N SER A 50 5.25 10.08 20.02
CA SER A 50 4.15 10.69 20.79
C SER A 50 4.23 10.30 22.26
N VAL A 51 4.41 9.00 22.56
CA VAL A 51 4.55 8.52 23.95
C VAL A 51 5.76 9.17 24.61
N TRP A 52 6.90 9.21 23.94
CA TRP A 52 8.12 9.83 24.45
C TRP A 52 7.95 11.34 24.69
N ALA A 53 7.32 12.06 23.75
CA ALA A 53 7.10 13.50 23.87
C ALA A 53 6.13 13.84 25.01
N LEU A 54 5.03 13.08 25.14
CA LEU A 54 4.07 13.29 26.22
C LEU A 54 4.65 12.92 27.59
N ASP A 55 5.46 11.86 27.67
CA ASP A 55 6.16 11.50 28.90
C ASP A 55 7.13 12.61 29.34
N GLY A 56 7.95 13.12 28.40
CA GLY A 56 8.87 14.22 28.68
C GLY A 56 8.21 15.54 29.12
N VAL A 57 6.94 15.78 28.73
CA VAL A 57 6.19 16.98 29.10
C VAL A 57 5.48 16.83 30.44
N LEU A 58 4.88 15.66 30.68
CA LEU A 58 4.03 15.42 31.85
C LEU A 58 4.80 14.82 33.03
N GLY A 59 6.03 14.33 32.80
CA GLY A 59 6.88 13.71 33.81
C GLY A 59 6.22 12.50 34.44
N LEU A 60 5.72 11.57 33.62
CA LEU A 60 4.97 10.43 34.16
C LEU A 60 5.91 9.47 34.87
N SER A 61 5.35 8.75 35.85
CA SER A 61 5.99 7.54 36.37
C SER A 61 5.64 6.36 35.46
N THR A 62 6.29 5.21 35.67
CA THR A 62 6.06 3.96 34.92
C THR A 62 4.58 3.58 34.76
N VAL A 63 3.72 3.91 35.74
CA VAL A 63 2.28 3.66 35.65
C VAL A 63 1.63 4.53 34.58
N GLY A 64 2.05 5.78 34.45
CA GLY A 64 1.58 6.69 33.43
C GLY A 64 2.01 6.28 32.02
N ASP A 65 3.25 5.79 31.87
CA ASP A 65 3.73 5.22 30.60
C ASP A 65 2.86 4.04 30.16
N LEU A 66 2.53 3.14 31.08
CA LEU A 66 1.66 2.00 30.81
C LEU A 66 0.27 2.45 30.36
N VAL A 67 -0.30 3.49 30.98
CA VAL A 67 -1.59 4.06 30.57
C VAL A 67 -1.49 4.66 29.17
N MET A 68 -0.45 5.42 28.87
CA MET A 68 -0.26 6.01 27.55
C MET A 68 -0.05 4.96 26.46
N ILE A 69 0.77 3.94 26.71
CA ILE A 69 0.95 2.81 25.79
C ILE A 69 -0.38 2.06 25.61
N ALA A 70 -1.16 1.88 26.68
CA ALA A 70 -2.47 1.23 26.59
C ALA A 70 -3.49 2.05 25.79
N ILE A 71 -3.32 3.37 25.67
CA ILE A 71 -4.18 4.23 24.85
C ILE A 71 -3.67 4.26 23.39
N VAL A 72 -2.38 4.56 23.21
CA VAL A 72 -1.78 4.77 21.88
C VAL A 72 -1.56 3.45 21.13
N GLY A 73 -1.15 2.40 21.84
CA GLY A 73 -0.85 1.08 21.28
C GLY A 73 -2.01 0.48 20.50
N PRO A 74 -3.24 0.38 21.06
CA PRO A 74 -4.39 -0.12 20.32
C PRO A 74 -4.74 0.70 19.08
N ILE A 75 -4.56 2.03 19.13
CA ILE A 75 -4.80 2.91 17.98
C ILE A 75 -3.78 2.62 16.87
N ALA A 76 -2.49 2.53 17.21
CA ALA A 76 -1.44 2.18 16.25
C ALA A 76 -1.64 0.79 15.64
N LEU A 77 -2.08 -0.17 16.46
CA LEU A 77 -2.34 -1.54 16.05
C LEU A 77 -3.55 -1.63 15.11
N TRP A 78 -4.61 -0.89 15.41
CA TRP A 78 -5.78 -0.76 14.53
C TRP A 78 -5.45 -0.09 13.20
N ALA A 79 -4.66 1.00 13.22
CA ALA A 79 -4.23 1.69 12.01
C ALA A 79 -3.39 0.76 11.11
N THR A 80 -2.43 0.04 11.70
CA THR A 80 -1.61 -0.96 11.00
C THR A 80 -2.47 -2.06 10.39
N TRP A 81 -3.48 -2.55 11.13
CA TRP A 81 -4.43 -3.55 10.64
C TRP A 81 -5.25 -3.05 9.44
N MET A 82 -5.73 -1.80 9.49
CA MET A 82 -6.49 -1.22 8.37
C MET A 82 -5.63 -1.07 7.11
N ILE A 83 -4.37 -0.66 7.25
CA ILE A 83 -3.43 -0.60 6.12
C ILE A 83 -3.16 -1.99 5.54
N ALA A 84 -2.96 -2.99 6.40
CA ALA A 84 -2.79 -4.37 5.94
C ALA A 84 -3.99 -4.83 5.11
N LYS A 85 -5.21 -4.54 5.57
CA LYS A 85 -6.43 -4.84 4.79
C LYS A 85 -6.46 -4.13 3.44
N LEU A 86 -6.13 -2.83 3.40
CA LEU A 86 -6.15 -2.04 2.17
C LEU A 86 -5.09 -2.50 1.18
N ALA A 87 -3.86 -2.75 1.63
CA ALA A 87 -2.76 -3.22 0.80
C ALA A 87 -3.03 -4.61 0.22
N ILE A 88 -3.59 -5.53 1.03
CA ILE A 88 -3.97 -6.87 0.57
C ILE A 88 -5.14 -6.79 -0.42
N SER A 89 -6.15 -5.94 -0.14
CA SER A 89 -7.29 -5.76 -1.05
C SER A 89 -6.88 -5.16 -2.40
N ALA A 90 -5.91 -4.24 -2.41
CA ALA A 90 -5.40 -3.64 -3.64
C ALA A 90 -4.71 -4.67 -4.55
N GLU A 91 -4.02 -5.65 -3.99
CA GLU A 91 -3.32 -6.69 -4.76
C GLU A 91 -4.20 -7.91 -5.11
N LEU A 92 -5.30 -8.14 -4.38
CA LEU A 92 -6.22 -9.27 -4.61
C LEU A 92 -7.37 -8.95 -5.57
N ASN A 93 -7.66 -7.67 -5.85
CA ASN A 93 -8.72 -7.30 -6.79
C ASN A 93 -8.22 -7.32 -8.26
N PRO A 94 -8.73 -8.22 -9.12
CA PRO A 94 -8.30 -8.33 -10.52
C PRO A 94 -8.72 -7.14 -11.39
N GLU A 95 -9.66 -6.32 -10.92
CA GLU A 95 -10.22 -5.15 -11.60
C GLU A 95 -9.47 -3.83 -11.32
N ASN A 96 -8.46 -3.86 -10.46
CA ASN A 96 -7.58 -2.72 -10.19
C ASN A 96 -6.23 -2.83 -10.93
N ALA A 97 -6.14 -3.78 -11.86
CA ALA A 97 -4.96 -4.10 -12.68
C ALA A 97 -5.09 -3.64 -14.14
N ASP A 98 -6.18 -2.96 -14.50
CA ASP A 98 -6.42 -2.34 -15.81
C ASP A 98 -5.91 -0.90 -15.86
#